data_AF-A0AAV2HNJ1-F1
#
_entry.id   AF-A0AAV2HNJ1-F1
#
_cell.length_a   1.000
_cell.length_b   1.000
_cell.length_c   1.000
_cell.angle_alpha   90.00
_cell.angle_beta   90.00
_cell.angle_gamma   90.00
#
_symmetry.space_group_name_H-M   'P 1'
#
loop_
_entity.id
_entity.type
_entity.pdbx_description
1 polymer ?
#
loop_
_entity_poly.entity_id
_entity_poly.type
_entity_poly.pdbx_seq_one_letter_code
_entity_poly.pdbx_strand_id
1 'polypeptide(L)' 'MIDFAITTIAKATTQNTAYDFNSIMHYGPYAFAIDHTKPVITPKAGKAPPNARLGQRVNLSPTDVLEIQRLYGCHEGKLR' A
#
# COMPACT_ATOMS: atom_id res chain seq x y z
N MET A 1 -5.17 -3.74 -19.68
CA MET A 1 -3.82 -3.48 -19.14
C MET A 1 -3.84 -2.18 -18.30
N ILE A 2 -4.77 -2.08 -17.35
CA ILE A 2 -5.01 -0.84 -16.56
C ILE A 2 -4.61 -1.05 -15.09
N ASP A 3 -4.44 -2.31 -14.67
CA ASP A 3 -4.30 -2.71 -13.26
C ASP A 3 -3.03 -2.19 -12.56
N PHE A 4 -1.99 -1.83 -13.34
CA PHE A 4 -0.72 -1.28 -12.86
C PHE A 4 -0.49 0.18 -13.25
N ALA A 5 -1.50 0.87 -13.76
CA ALA A 5 -1.37 2.27 -14.16
C ALA A 5 -1.12 3.15 -12.93
N ILE A 6 -0.09 4.00 -13.01
CA ILE A 6 0.21 4.99 -11.96
C ILE A 6 -0.72 6.20 -12.06
N THR A 7 -1.03 6.80 -10.92
CA THR A 7 -1.78 8.06 -10.84
C THR A 7 -0.85 9.25 -10.63
N THR A 8 -1.31 10.45 -10.98
CA THR A 8 -0.57 11.71 -10.80
C THR A 8 -0.97 12.41 -9.50
N ILE A 9 -0.12 13.32 -9.05
CA ILE A 9 -0.41 14.18 -7.88
C ILE A 9 -1.62 15.11 -8.09
N ALA A 10 -2.07 15.30 -9.34
CA ALA A 10 -3.29 16.03 -9.65
C ALA A 10 -4.57 15.22 -9.38
N LYS A 11 -4.45 13.89 -9.25
CA LYS A 11 -5.58 12.97 -9.04
C LYS A 11 -5.56 12.28 -7.68
N ALA A 12 -4.39 12.13 -7.07
CA ALA A 12 -4.25 11.51 -5.75
C ALA A 12 -3.21 12.25 -4.91
N THR A 13 -3.42 12.20 -3.60
CA THR A 13 -2.54 12.73 -2.57
C THR A 13 -2.08 11.58 -1.68
N THR A 14 -0.86 11.66 -1.16
CA THR A 14 -0.34 10.68 -0.19
C THR A 14 -0.68 11.05 1.25
N GLN A 15 -1.42 12.14 1.47
CA GLN A 15 -1.69 12.66 2.82
C GLN A 15 -0.42 12.84 3.65
N ASN A 16 0.72 13.13 3.00
CA ASN A 16 2.04 13.27 3.63
C ASN A 16 2.48 12.03 4.45
N THR A 17 2.18 10.83 3.97
CA THR A 17 2.69 9.55 4.49
C THR A 17 3.75 8.95 3.56
N ALA A 18 4.52 7.99 4.07
CA ALA A 18 5.46 7.20 3.27
C ALA A 18 4.75 6.00 2.62
N TYR A 19 5.33 5.45 1.55
CA TYR A 19 4.80 4.26 0.89
C TYR A 19 4.72 3.06 1.83
N ASP A 20 3.52 2.52 2.01
CA ASP A 20 3.27 1.42 2.93
C ASP A 20 3.15 0.07 2.22
N PHE A 21 4.18 -0.76 2.39
CA PHE A 21 4.21 -2.14 1.87
C PHE A 21 3.18 -3.06 2.54
N ASN A 22 2.69 -2.69 3.72
CA ASN A 22 1.71 -3.45 4.51
C ASN A 22 0.29 -2.88 4.38
N SER A 23 0.07 -1.84 3.56
CA SER A 23 -1.26 -1.30 3.32
C SER A 23 -2.21 -2.40 2.87
N ILE A 24 -3.44 -2.41 3.38
CA ILE A 24 -4.48 -3.36 2.96
C ILE A 24 -4.78 -3.23 1.46
N MET A 25 -4.50 -2.05 0.88
CA MET A 25 -4.69 -1.73 -0.53
C MET A 25 -3.52 -2.22 -1.41
N HIS A 26 -2.36 -2.53 -0.83
CA HIS A 26 -1.22 -2.99 -1.61
C HIS A 26 -1.52 -4.38 -2.21
N TYR A 27 -1.23 -4.56 -3.50
CA TYR A 27 -1.35 -5.86 -4.16
C TYR A 27 -0.31 -6.87 -3.67
N GLY A 28 -0.65 -8.15 -3.71
CA GLY A 28 0.31 -9.22 -3.45
C GLY A 28 1.36 -9.33 -4.57
N PRO A 29 2.50 -9.99 -4.30
CA PRO A 29 3.60 -10.09 -5.25
C PRO A 29 3.21 -10.78 -6.58
N TYR A 30 2.20 -11.64 -6.57
CA TYR A 30 1.73 -12.41 -7.72
C TYR A 30 0.37 -11.96 -8.26
N ALA A 31 -0.11 -10.76 -7.87
CA ALA A 31 -1.39 -10.26 -8.34
C ALA A 31 -1.40 -10.15 -9.87
N PHE A 32 -2.41 -10.75 -10.51
CA PHE A 32 -2.58 -10.79 -11.97
C PHE A 32 -1.42 -11.43 -12.76
N ALA A 33 -0.57 -12.23 -12.11
CA ALA A 33 0.50 -12.96 -12.79
C ALA A 33 -0.08 -13.96 -13.79
N ILE A 34 0.45 -13.97 -15.03
CA ILE A 34 0.17 -15.04 -16.00
C ILE A 34 0.89 -16.32 -15.57
N ASP A 35 2.13 -16.18 -15.09
CA ASP A 35 2.94 -17.25 -14.54
C ASP A 35 3.09 -17.03 -13.03
N HIS A 36 2.31 -17.76 -12.23
CA HIS A 36 2.29 -17.65 -10.77
C HIS A 36 3.59 -18.08 -10.08
N THR A 37 4.57 -18.62 -10.82
CA THR A 37 5.90 -18.90 -10.26
C THR A 37 6.80 -17.65 -10.23
N LYS A 38 6.40 -16.57 -10.92
CA LYS A 38 7.18 -15.33 -11.04
C LYS A 38 6.41 -14.15 -10.43
N PRO A 39 7.02 -13.40 -9.49
CA PRO A 39 6.36 -12.22 -8.93
C PRO A 39 6.29 -11.11 -9.99
N VAL A 40 5.15 -10.42 -10.03
CA VAL A 40 4.92 -9.22 -10.85
C VAL A 40 5.31 -7.95 -10.09
N ILE A 41 5.19 -7.97 -8.76
CA ILE A 41 5.57 -6.85 -7.88
C ILE A 41 6.69 -7.31 -6.94
N THR A 42 7.83 -6.64 -7.03
CA THR A 42 8.99 -6.86 -6.16
C THR A 42 9.45 -5.53 -5.57
N PRO A 43 9.63 -5.42 -4.23
CA PRO A 43 10.18 -4.21 -3.63
C PRO A 43 11.59 -3.89 -4.16
N LYS A 44 11.88 -2.60 -4.28
CA LYS A 44 13.25 -2.16 -4.61
C LYS A 44 14.22 -2.56 -3.50
N ALA A 45 15.43 -2.97 -3.89
CA ALA A 45 16.47 -3.39 -2.96
C ALA A 45 16.71 -2.34 -1.86
N GLY A 46 16.69 -2.78 -0.59
CA GLY A 46 16.90 -1.92 0.58
C GLY A 46 15.76 -0.94 0.89
N LYS A 47 14.59 -1.03 0.22
CA LYS A 47 13.44 -0.14 0.49
C LYS A 47 12.35 -0.77 1.35
N ALA A 48 12.17 -2.09 1.30
CA ALA A 48 11.20 -2.77 2.13
C ALA A 48 11.77 -3.01 3.55
N PRO A 49 10.99 -2.74 4.61
CA PRO A 49 11.37 -3.18 5.95
C PRO A 49 11.34 -4.72 6.06
N PRO A 50 12.06 -5.33 7.01
CA PRO A 50 12.13 -6.79 7.16
C PRO A 50 10.77 -7.48 7.36
N ASN A 51 9.79 -6.76 7.90
CA ASN A 51 8.43 -7.24 8.15
C ASN A 51 7.43 -6.85 7.05
N ALA A 52 7.89 -6.38 5.88
CA ALA A 52 7.02 -6.05 4.77
C ALA A 52 6.29 -7.30 4.24
N ARG A 53 4.96 -7.23 4.20
CA ARG A 53 4.09 -8.28 3.71
C ARG A 53 3.10 -7.71 2.69
N LEU A 54 3.55 -7.72 1.44
CA LEU A 54 2.76 -7.27 0.30
C LEU A 54 1.50 -8.12 0.18
N GLY A 55 0.35 -7.47 0.03
CA GLY A 55 -0.92 -8.18 -0.20
C GLY A 55 -1.61 -8.70 1.06
N GLN A 56 -1.24 -8.22 2.25
CA GLN A 56 -1.98 -8.60 3.47
C GLN A 56 -3.45 -8.13 3.40
N ARG A 57 -4.36 -8.94 3.94
CA ARG A 57 -5.83 -8.69 3.97
C ARG A 57 -6.42 -8.93 5.36
N VAL A 58 -5.61 -8.78 6.41
CA VAL A 58 -6.01 -9.10 7.79
C VAL A 58 -6.61 -7.88 8.47
N ASN A 59 -5.94 -6.73 8.38
CA ASN A 59 -6.37 -5.49 9.03
C ASN A 59 -5.81 -4.26 8.31
N LEU A 60 -6.30 -3.08 8.70
CA LEU A 60 -5.72 -1.81 8.27
C LEU A 60 -4.34 -1.65 8.88
N SER A 61 -3.39 -1.17 8.08
CA SER A 61 -2.11 -0.75 8.62
C SER A 61 -2.24 0.56 9.41
N PRO A 62 -1.27 0.91 10.27
CA PRO A 62 -1.25 2.22 10.90
C PRO A 62 -1.26 3.38 9.91
N THR A 63 -0.65 3.20 8.73
CA THR A 63 -0.62 4.22 7.67
C THR A 63 -1.98 4.35 6.99
N ASP A 64 -2.66 3.24 6.69
CA ASP A 64 -4.02 3.26 6.12
C ASP A 64 -4.97 4.09 7.02
N VAL A 65 -4.91 3.85 8.34
CA VAL A 65 -5.71 4.57 9.34
C VAL A 65 -5.38 6.06 9.33
N LEU A 66 -4.09 6.40 9.32
CA LEU A 66 -3.63 7.77 9.33
C LEU A 66 -4.06 8.54 8.07
N GLU A 67 -3.96 7.91 6.88
CA GLU A 67 -4.37 8.52 5.62
C GLU A 67 -5.88 8.81 5.61
N ILE A 68 -6.69 7.86 6.08
CA ILE A 68 -8.15 8.04 6.22
C ILE A 68 -8.46 9.16 7.21
N GLN A 69 -7.82 9.17 8.38
CA GLN A 69 -8.04 10.21 9.38
C GLN A 69 -7.74 11.61 8.82
N ARG A 70 -6.60 11.75 8.12
CA ARG A 70 -6.23 12.99 7.44
C ARG A 70 -7.22 13.37 6.33
N LEU A 71 -7.67 12.40 5.54
CA LEU A 71 -8.58 12.62 4.42
C LEU A 71 -9.95 13.13 4.89
N TYR A 72 -10.44 12.63 6.02
CA TYR A 72 -11.76 12.98 6.57
C TYR A 72 -11.71 13.98 7.73
N GLY A 73 -10.54 14.58 8.04
CA GLY A 73 -10.40 15.57 9.11
C GLY A 73 -10.65 15.02 10.51
N CYS A 74 -10.41 13.72 10.72
CA CYS A 74 -10.52 13.09 12.03
C CYS A 74 -9.26 13.33 12.87
N HIS A 75 -9.39 13.25 14.19
CA HIS A 75 -8.24 13.31 15.09
C HIS A 75 -7.28 12.13 14.81
N GLU A 76 -5.98 12.43 14.62
CA GLU A 76 -4.96 11.42 14.38
C GLU A 76 -4.76 10.56 15.63
N GLY A 77 -5.04 9.26 15.53
CA GLY A 77 -5.00 8.35 16.67
C GLY A 77 -4.89 6.91 16.24
N LYS A 78 -4.28 6.08 17.08
CA LYS A 78 -4.23 4.63 16.82
C LYS A 78 -5.63 4.03 16.96
N LEU A 79 -5.98 3.11 16.06
CA LEU A 79 -7.09 2.18 16.32
C LEU A 79 -6.80 1.48 17.65
N ARG A 80 -7.75 1.55 18.59
CA ARG A 80 -7.73 0.77 19.82
C ARG A 80 -8.29 -0.61 19.57
#